data_AF-A0A1Y3EQY9-F1
#
_entry.id   AF-A0A1Y3EQY9-F1
#
_cell.length_a   1.000
_cell.length_b   1.000
_cell.length_c   1.000
_cell.angle_alpha   90.00
_cell.angle_beta   90.00
_cell.angle_gamma   90.00
#
_symmetry.space_group_name_H-M   'P 1'
#
loop_
_entity.id
_entity.type
_entity.pdbx_description
1 polymer ?
#
loop_
_entity_poly.entity_id
_entity_poly.type
_entity_poly.pdbx_seq_one_letter_code
_entity_poly.pdbx_strand_id
1 'polypeptide(L)'
;TAVLVMAILDVDPQNKSYYGCENLHLMTTYGEACNVPLDREGPIHSVDWHPGSKLFCVVYGCMQNIPSKAALFDLKANRVFDFGCEPRNEVHFNRFGNYILSLE
;
A
#
# COMPACT_ATOMS: atom_id res chain seq x y z
N THR A 1 -1.35 13.67 12.59
CA THR A 1 -2.10 13.37 11.35
C THR A 1 -1.11 13.00 10.28
N ALA A 2 -1.49 12.18 9.30
CA ALA A 2 -0.61 11.76 8.22
C ALA A 2 -1.39 11.65 6.90
N VAL A 3 -0.67 11.71 5.79
CA VAL A 3 -1.19 11.58 4.43
C VAL A 3 -0.31 10.59 3.68
N LEU A 4 -0.94 9.78 2.83
CA LEU A 4 -0.24 8.94 1.87
C LEU A 4 -0.16 9.66 0.54
N VAL A 5 1.03 9.67 -0.04
CA VAL A 5 1.32 10.32 -1.32
C VAL A 5 1.80 9.24 -2.28
N MET A 6 1.09 9.09 -3.40
CA MET A 6 1.47 8.19 -4.47
C MET A 6 2.27 8.97 -5.52
N ALA A 7 3.46 8.50 -5.84
CA ALA A 7 4.31 9.04 -6.89
C ALA A 7 4.38 8.03 -8.04
N ILE A 8 4.01 8.48 -9.24
CA ILE A 8 3.93 7.65 -10.45
C ILE A 8 4.93 8.21 -11.47
N LEU A 9 5.75 7.34 -12.04
CA LEU A 9 6.73 7.67 -13.08
C LEU A 9 6.38 6.86 -14.32
N ASP A 10 6.15 7.51 -15.47
CA ASP A 10 5.79 6.81 -16.71
C ASP A 10 6.93 5.96 -17.30
N VAL A 11 8.18 6.33 -17.01
CA VAL A 11 9.38 5.63 -17.46
C VAL A 11 10.17 5.21 -16.23
N ASP A 12 10.34 3.90 -16.06
CA ASP A 12 11.23 3.38 -15.03
C ASP A 12 12.69 3.73 -15.42
N PRO A 13 13.43 4.47 -14.58
CA PRO A 13 14.84 4.78 -14.85
C PRO A 13 15.72 3.53 -15.00
N GLN A 14 15.29 2.38 -14.45
CA GLN A 14 15.98 1.10 -14.57
C GLN A 14 15.57 0.31 -15.83
N ASN A 15 14.61 0.84 -16.59
CA ASN A 15 14.07 0.27 -17.82
C ASN A 15 13.53 -1.17 -17.65
N LYS A 16 13.02 -1.53 -16.46
CA LYS A 16 12.47 -2.85 -16.16
C LYS A 16 10.98 -2.94 -16.48
N SER A 17 10.26 -1.84 -16.37
CA SER A 17 8.83 -1.78 -16.61
C SER A 17 8.47 -0.76 -17.70
N TYR A 18 7.72 -1.23 -18.69
CA TYR A 18 7.15 -0.40 -19.75
C TYR A 18 6.03 0.52 -19.24
N TYR A 19 5.36 0.12 -18.14
CA TYR A 19 4.29 0.87 -17.50
C TYR A 19 4.79 1.81 -16.40
N GLY A 20 6.11 1.95 -16.26
CA GLY A 20 6.66 2.86 -15.27
C GLY A 20 6.70 2.31 -13.84
N CYS A 21 6.83 3.19 -12.85
CA CYS A 21 7.06 2.84 -11.46
C CYS A 21 6.14 3.64 -10.53
N GLU A 22 5.45 2.93 -9.63
CA GLU A 22 4.62 3.51 -8.58
C GLU A 22 5.31 3.38 -7.23
N ASN A 23 5.35 4.47 -6.46
CA ASN A 23 5.90 4.51 -5.11
C ASN A 23 4.89 5.12 -4.14
N LEU A 24 4.81 4.54 -2.94
CA LEU A 24 3.98 5.05 -1.87
C LEU A 24 4.84 5.71 -0.80
N HIS A 25 4.50 6.94 -0.44
CA HIS A 25 5.15 7.69 0.61
C HIS A 25 4.17 8.02 1.73
N LEU A 26 4.64 7.93 2.97
CA LEU A 26 3.92 8.40 4.14
C LEU A 26 4.51 9.73 4.57
N MET A 27 3.66 10.75 4.70
CA MET A 27 4.03 12.06 5.21
C MET A 27 3.21 12.38 6.46
N THR A 28 3.89 12.73 7.54
CA THR A 28 3.23 13.13 8.80
C THR A 28 3.18 14.65 8.92
N THR A 29 2.24 15.16 9.71
CA THR A 29 2.14 16.59 10.03
C THR A 29 3.32 17.13 10.84
N TYR A 30 4.20 16.26 11.32
CA TYR A 30 5.43 16.64 12.02
C TYR A 30 6.59 16.94 11.06
N GLY A 31 6.37 16.82 9.75
CA GLY A 31 7.39 17.05 8.73
C GLY A 31 8.26 15.82 8.44
N GLU A 32 7.99 14.69 9.09
CA GLU A 32 8.63 13.42 8.76
C GLU A 32 7.97 12.81 7.52
N ALA A 33 8.78 12.40 6.55
CA ALA A 33 8.35 11.67 5.38
C ALA A 33 9.22 10.44 5.18
N CYS A 34 8.59 9.31 4.83
CA CYS A 34 9.28 8.07 4.52
C CYS A 34 8.63 7.36 3.32
N ASN A 35 9.40 6.52 2.65
CA ASN A 35 8.84 5.58 1.67
C ASN A 35 8.21 4.39 2.43
N VAL A 36 7.06 3.92 1.95
CA VAL A 36 6.43 2.72 2.48
C VAL A 36 7.08 1.50 1.85
N PRO A 37 7.77 0.63 2.63
CA PRO A 37 8.56 -0.47 2.10
C PRO A 37 7.64 -1.60 1.59
N LEU A 38 7.26 -1.50 0.33
CA LEU A 38 6.59 -2.55 -0.42
C LEU A 38 7.64 -3.57 -0.87
N ASP A 39 7.46 -4.83 -0.48
CA ASP A 39 8.42 -5.91 -0.78
C ASP A 39 8.15 -6.61 -2.12
N ARG A 40 7.27 -6.03 -2.93
CA ARG A 40 6.99 -6.47 -4.29
C ARG A 40 6.89 -5.29 -5.21
N GLU A 41 7.47 -5.48 -6.38
CA GLU A 41 7.24 -4.61 -7.53
C GLU A 41 5.84 -4.84 -8.11
N GLY A 42 5.25 -3.77 -8.61
CA GLY A 42 3.94 -3.75 -9.24
C GLY A 42 3.10 -2.56 -8.79
N PRO A 43 1.89 -2.43 -9.34
CA PRO A 43 1.00 -1.32 -9.03
C PRO A 43 0.44 -1.43 -7.60
N ILE A 44 -0.02 -0.30 -7.10
CA ILE A 44 -0.79 -0.19 -5.85
C ILE A 44 -2.27 -0.19 -6.22
N HIS A 45 -2.97 -1.28 -5.89
CA HIS A 45 -4.37 -1.47 -6.27
C HIS A 45 -5.33 -0.70 -5.36
N SER A 46 -5.07 -0.71 -4.06
CA SER A 46 -5.94 -0.09 -3.08
C SER A 46 -5.20 0.28 -1.81
N VAL A 47 -5.63 1.37 -1.19
CA VAL A 47 -5.17 1.80 0.12
C VAL A 47 -6.38 2.24 0.92
N ASP A 48 -6.49 1.76 2.15
CA ASP A 48 -7.50 2.25 3.09
C ASP A 48 -6.93 2.49 4.47
N TRP A 49 -7.50 3.48 5.16
CA TRP A 49 -7.08 3.90 6.48
C TRP A 49 -7.97 3.27 7.54
N HIS A 50 -7.33 2.74 8.59
CA HIS A 50 -8.08 2.39 9.79
C HIS A 50 -8.78 3.64 10.35
N PRO A 51 -10.05 3.57 10.80
CA PRO A 51 -10.81 4.74 11.25
C PRO A 51 -10.17 5.49 12.42
N GLY A 52 -9.35 4.81 13.23
CA GLY A 52 -8.51 5.42 14.26
C GLY A 52 -7.24 6.14 13.77
N SER A 53 -6.98 6.16 12.45
CA SER A 53 -5.86 6.85 11.77
C SER A 53 -4.44 6.51 12.28
N LYS A 54 -4.27 5.34 12.89
CA LYS A 54 -2.97 4.84 13.38
C LYS A 54 -2.34 3.78 12.47
N LEU A 55 -3.15 3.23 11.57
CA LEU A 55 -2.80 2.11 10.70
C LEU A 55 -3.43 2.36 9.32
N PHE A 56 -2.81 1.82 8.29
CA PHE A 56 -3.37 1.77 6.94
C PHE A 56 -3.02 0.44 6.29
N CYS A 57 -3.89 -0.04 5.41
CA CYS A 57 -3.66 -1.24 4.63
C CYS A 57 -3.37 -0.86 3.19
N VAL A 58 -2.42 -1.57 2.57
CA VAL A 58 -2.03 -1.39 1.18
C VAL A 58 -2.15 -2.73 0.48
N VAL A 59 -2.80 -2.74 -0.68
CA VAL A 59 -2.85 -3.85 -1.62
C VAL A 59 -1.95 -3.49 -2.80
N TYR A 60 -0.93 -4.30 -3.06
CA TYR A 60 0.12 -3.99 -4.05
C TYR A 60 0.71 -5.24 -4.71
N GLY A 61 1.35 -5.04 -5.86
CA GLY A 61 2.10 -6.07 -6.57
C GLY A 61 1.43 -6.56 -7.86
N CYS A 62 2.22 -7.22 -8.70
CA CYS A 62 1.82 -7.61 -10.06
C CYS A 62 0.87 -8.82 -10.11
N MET A 63 -0.22 -8.71 -10.87
CA MET A 63 -1.33 -9.67 -10.94
C MET A 63 -1.19 -10.78 -12.00
N GLN A 64 -0.16 -10.75 -12.86
CA GLN A 64 -0.16 -11.62 -14.04
C GLN A 64 0.34 -13.05 -13.76
N ASN A 65 1.12 -13.29 -12.69
CA ASN A 65 1.65 -14.63 -12.35
C ASN A 65 1.74 -14.92 -10.83
N ILE A 66 1.47 -13.93 -9.98
CA ILE A 66 1.48 -14.05 -8.52
C ILE A 66 0.29 -13.23 -8.01
N PRO A 67 -0.48 -13.70 -7.02
CA PRO A 67 -1.57 -12.91 -6.47
C PRO A 67 -1.04 -11.64 -5.81
N SER A 68 -1.79 -10.55 -5.82
CA SER A 68 -1.45 -9.32 -5.11
C SER A 68 -1.20 -9.58 -3.62
N LYS A 69 -0.48 -8.67 -2.98
CA LYS A 69 -0.16 -8.76 -1.57
C LYS A 69 -0.90 -7.66 -0.82
N ALA A 70 -1.47 -8.02 0.33
CA ALA A 70 -2.04 -7.04 1.25
C ALA A 70 -1.22 -7.02 2.54
N ALA A 71 -0.87 -5.82 3.01
CA ALA A 71 -0.15 -5.65 4.26
C ALA A 71 -0.65 -4.43 5.03
N LEU A 72 -0.52 -4.48 6.36
CA LEU A 72 -0.90 -3.42 7.29
C LEU A 72 0.35 -2.69 7.77
N PHE A 73 0.31 -1.37 7.81
CA PHE A 73 1.43 -0.53 8.22
C PHE A 73 1.03 0.46 9.31
N ASP A 74 2.00 0.83 10.15
CA ASP A 74 1.86 1.90 11.16
C ASP A 74 2.25 3.29 10.60
N LEU A 75 2.12 4.32 11.44
CA LEU A 75 2.50 5.70 11.09
C LEU A 75 4.01 5.94 10.93
N LYS A 76 4.84 4.91 11.08
CA LYS A 76 6.28 4.94 10.78
C LYS A 76 6.60 4.12 9.52
N ALA A 77 5.58 3.67 8.80
CA ALA A 77 5.67 2.77 7.66
C ALA A 77 6.29 1.39 8.00
N ASN A 78 6.25 0.98 9.27
CA ASN A 78 6.60 -0.39 9.65
C ASN A 78 5.44 -1.31 9.34
N ARG A 79 5.74 -2.47 8.76
CA ARG A 79 4.74 -3.52 8.54
C ARG A 79 4.34 -4.15 9.86
N VAL A 80 3.07 -4.03 10.21
CA VAL A 80 2.47 -4.57 11.44
C VAL A 80 1.89 -5.95 11.19
N PHE A 81 1.33 -6.17 10.00
CA PHE A 81 0.74 -7.46 9.62
C PHE A 81 0.86 -7.70 8.12
N ASP A 82 0.90 -8.98 7.74
CA ASP A 82 1.01 -9.44 6.35
C ASP A 82 -0.11 -10.44 6.10
N PHE A 83 -1.04 -10.11 5.19
CA PHE A 83 -2.16 -10.97 4.82
C PHE A 83 -1.78 -12.04 3.78
N GLY A 84 -0.49 -12.12 3.44
CA GLY A 84 0.02 -12.97 2.38
C GLY A 84 -0.44 -12.51 1.00
N CYS A 85 -0.21 -13.38 0.02
CA CYS A 85 -0.64 -13.18 -1.35
C CYS A 85 -1.87 -14.01 -1.67
N GLU A 86 -2.94 -13.29 -1.97
CA GLU A 86 -4.22 -13.82 -2.43
C GLU A 86 -4.73 -12.85 -3.50
N PRO A 87 -5.60 -13.28 -4.43
CA PRO A 87 -6.18 -12.39 -5.43
C PRO A 87 -7.03 -11.32 -4.72
N ARG A 88 -6.48 -10.13 -4.50
CA ARG A 88 -7.17 -9.00 -3.86
C ARG A 88 -6.91 -7.72 -4.64
N ASN A 89 -7.94 -6.95 -4.93
CA ASN A 89 -7.81 -5.66 -5.60
C ASN A 89 -8.15 -4.53 -4.64
N GLU A 90 -9.07 -4.78 -3.71
CA GLU A 90 -9.57 -3.75 -2.79
C GLU A 90 -9.42 -4.16 -1.33
N VAL A 91 -9.26 -3.15 -0.48
CA VAL A 91 -9.31 -3.30 0.97
C VAL A 91 -10.15 -2.20 1.59
N HIS A 92 -11.00 -2.57 2.55
CA HIS A 92 -11.87 -1.64 3.26
C HIS A 92 -11.94 -1.98 4.75
N PHE A 93 -11.69 -1.01 5.61
CA PHE A 93 -11.95 -1.10 7.04
C PHE A 93 -13.43 -0.85 7.32
N ASN A 94 -14.00 -1.64 8.23
CA ASN A 94 -15.28 -1.26 8.79
C ASN A 94 -15.15 0.02 9.64
N ARG A 95 -16.26 0.73 9.88
CA ARG A 95 -16.26 1.98 10.66
C ARG A 95 -15.70 1.86 12.07
N PHE A 96 -15.74 0.66 12.65
CA PHE A 96 -15.21 0.40 14.00
C PHE A 96 -13.72 0.01 14.00
N GLY A 97 -13.15 -0.32 12.84
CA GLY A 97 -11.75 -0.73 12.68
C GLY A 97 -11.42 -2.17 13.09
N ASN A 98 -12.42 -2.96 13.49
CA ASN A 98 -12.22 -4.31 13.99
C ASN A 98 -12.27 -5.39 12.90
N TYR A 99 -12.76 -5.05 11.71
CA TYR A 99 -12.83 -5.95 10.56
C TYR A 99 -12.29 -5.27 9.31
N ILE A 100 -11.62 -6.07 8.48
CA ILE A 100 -11.14 -5.69 7.16
C ILE A 100 -11.84 -6.58 6.13
N LEU A 101 -12.42 -5.96 5.12
CA LEU A 101 -12.95 -6.62 3.94
C LEU A 101 -11.90 -6.49 2.83
N SER A 102 -11.54 -7.60 2.20
CA SER A 102 -10.74 -7.61 0.98
C SER A 102 -11.52 -8.27 -0.15
N LEU A 103 -11.54 -7.65 -1.33
CA LEU A 103 -12.26 -8.13 -2.51
C LEU A 103 -11.27 -8.47 -3.63
N GLU A 104 -11.60 -9.48 -4.45
CA GLU A 104 -10.87 -9.83 -5.68
C GLU A 104 -11.24 -8.95 -6.87
#